data_AF-A0A7R9P132-F1
#
_entry.id   AF-A0A7R9P132-F1
#
_cell.length_a   1.000
_cell.length_b   1.000
_cell.length_c   1.000
_cell.angle_alpha   90.00
_cell.angle_beta   90.00
_cell.angle_gamma   90.00
#
_symmetry.space_group_name_H-M   'P 1'
#
loop_
_entity.id
_entity.type
_entity.pdbx_description
1 polymer ?
#
loop_
_entity_poly.entity_id
_entity_poly.type
_entity_poly.pdbx_seq_one_letter_code
_entity_poly.pdbx_strand_id
1 'polypeptide(L)'
;MVRATHAVSRGCWYWETTIEDMPESSACRLGWGQEYANLQAPLGYDKFGYSRRSRKGTSFHESRGNTYSPPYGEGDVLGFLIILPESENISPIPPTYKDRPLVKFKSHLYYEEKDNVAEALKNLNVLPGSKIIFFTNGQCHGVAFSDIYGGAYYPTLSLYKNATVSANFGPAFKFPPKDYSFRGV
;
A
#
# COMPACT_ATOMS: atom_id res chain seq x y z
N MET A 1 5.49 10.57 0.50
CA MET A 1 4.74 9.34 0.81
C MET A 1 5.26 8.77 2.12
N VAL A 2 4.41 8.08 2.88
CA VAL A 2 4.76 7.32 4.09
C VAL A 2 4.22 5.90 3.97
N ARG A 3 4.91 4.93 4.57
CA ARG A 3 4.54 3.50 4.57
C ARG A 3 4.46 2.97 5.99
N ALA A 4 3.65 1.95 6.23
CA ALA A 4 3.62 1.23 7.50
C ALA A 4 4.91 0.44 7.73
N THR A 5 5.11 -0.02 8.96
CA THR A 5 6.30 -0.77 9.38
C THR A 5 6.27 -2.25 9.01
N HIS A 6 5.07 -2.83 8.86
CA HIS A 6 4.87 -4.24 8.58
C HIS A 6 4.41 -4.45 7.13
N ALA A 7 5.01 -5.45 6.49
CA ALA A 7 4.69 -5.85 5.13
C ALA A 7 3.90 -7.16 5.10
N VAL A 8 3.13 -7.35 4.04
CA VAL A 8 2.43 -8.59 3.74
C VAL A 8 2.93 -9.16 2.41
N SER A 9 3.17 -10.47 2.37
CA SER A 9 3.72 -11.16 1.18
C SER A 9 2.88 -12.33 0.68
N ARG A 10 1.85 -12.75 1.43
CA ARG A 10 0.96 -13.88 1.11
C ARG A 10 -0.34 -13.81 1.90
N GLY A 11 -1.38 -14.49 1.44
CA GLY A 11 -2.70 -14.54 2.05
C GLY A 11 -3.54 -13.29 1.79
N CYS A 12 -4.63 -13.15 2.53
CA CYS A 12 -5.59 -12.05 2.40
C CYS A 12 -5.48 -11.08 3.58
N TRP A 13 -5.21 -9.81 3.30
CA TRP A 13 -4.96 -8.77 4.30
C TRP A 13 -5.76 -7.50 4.02
N TYR A 14 -6.13 -6.81 5.09
CA TYR A 14 -7.00 -5.64 5.04
C TYR A 14 -6.51 -4.55 6.00
N TRP A 15 -6.63 -3.31 5.59
CA TRP A 15 -6.51 -2.15 6.47
C TRP A 15 -7.47 -1.04 6.04
N GLU A 16 -7.77 -0.12 6.96
CA GLU A 16 -8.64 1.03 6.73
C GLU A 16 -7.91 2.34 6.96
N THR A 17 -8.43 3.41 6.36
CA THR A 17 -8.04 4.77 6.71
C THR A 17 -9.25 5.67 6.72
N THR A 18 -9.28 6.63 7.64
CA THR A 18 -10.29 7.70 7.63
C THR A 18 -9.64 8.96 7.04
N ILE A 19 -10.34 9.65 6.14
CA ILE A 19 -9.95 10.99 5.73
C ILE A 19 -10.46 11.96 6.78
N GLU A 20 -9.55 12.52 7.57
CA GLU A 20 -9.89 13.44 8.67
C GLU A 20 -10.12 14.87 8.17
N ASP A 21 -9.28 15.33 7.24
CA ASP A 21 -9.37 16.66 6.65
C ASP A 21 -8.89 16.60 5.20
N MET A 22 -9.67 17.16 4.26
CA MET A 22 -9.26 17.27 2.86
C MET A 22 -9.61 18.65 2.30
N PRO A 23 -8.80 19.69 2.64
CA PRO A 23 -9.05 21.06 2.19
C PRO A 23 -9.10 21.21 0.67
N GLU A 24 -9.68 22.30 0.18
CA GLU A 24 -9.74 22.57 -1.26
C GLU A 24 -8.34 22.52 -1.89
N SER A 25 -8.23 21.90 -3.07
CA SER A 25 -6.97 21.64 -3.80
C SER A 25 -5.98 20.66 -3.14
N SER A 26 -6.31 20.09 -1.98
CA SER A 26 -5.60 18.94 -1.43
C SER A 26 -6.03 17.65 -2.14
N ALA A 27 -5.21 16.62 -2.04
CA ALA A 27 -5.52 15.30 -2.59
C ALA A 27 -4.73 14.22 -1.86
N CYS A 28 -5.17 12.98 -2.00
CA CYS A 28 -4.37 11.85 -1.56
C CYS A 28 -4.40 10.72 -2.58
N ARG A 29 -3.38 9.87 -2.50
CA ARG A 29 -3.31 8.55 -3.14
C ARG A 29 -2.97 7.53 -2.09
N LEU A 30 -3.83 6.54 -1.95
CA LEU A 30 -3.83 5.60 -0.84
C LEU A 30 -3.86 4.18 -1.41
N GLY A 31 -3.16 3.24 -0.81
CA GLY A 31 -3.11 1.87 -1.29
C GLY A 31 -1.90 1.09 -0.77
N TRP A 32 -1.27 0.35 -1.66
CA TRP A 32 -0.19 -0.57 -1.34
C TRP A 32 1.09 -0.18 -2.09
N GLY A 33 2.21 -0.19 -1.39
CA GLY A 33 3.54 0.07 -1.96
C GLY A 33 4.52 -1.00 -1.55
N GLN A 34 5.42 -1.40 -2.45
CA GLN A 34 6.55 -2.25 -2.11
C GLN A 34 7.72 -1.42 -1.54
N GLU A 35 8.77 -2.11 -1.10
CA GLU A 35 9.93 -1.51 -0.46
C GLU A 35 10.60 -0.39 -1.29
N TYR A 36 10.70 -0.57 -2.60
CA TYR A 36 11.35 0.38 -3.50
C TYR A 36 10.38 1.39 -4.14
N ALA A 37 9.15 1.49 -3.64
CA ALA A 37 8.25 2.58 -4.04
C ALA A 37 8.86 3.93 -3.62
N ASN A 38 9.02 4.85 -4.56
CA ASN A 38 9.75 6.09 -4.32
C ASN A 38 8.98 6.98 -3.34
N LEU A 39 9.53 7.14 -2.13
CA LEU A 39 8.89 7.90 -1.05
C LEU A 39 8.68 9.39 -1.37
N GLN A 40 9.43 9.96 -2.31
CA GLN A 40 9.29 11.36 -2.74
C GLN A 40 8.24 11.53 -3.85
N ALA A 41 7.78 10.44 -4.47
CA ALA A 41 6.76 10.45 -5.51
C ALA A 41 5.37 10.13 -4.93
N PRO A 42 4.28 10.48 -5.65
CA PRO A 42 2.96 10.01 -5.27
C PRO A 42 2.83 8.50 -5.50
N LEU A 43 2.05 7.82 -4.66
CA LEU A 43 1.84 6.38 -4.80
C LEU A 43 1.26 6.04 -6.19
N GLY A 44 1.74 4.95 -6.79
CA GLY A 44 1.42 4.55 -8.16
C GLY A 44 2.15 5.33 -9.24
N TYR A 45 3.22 6.07 -8.90
CA TYR A 45 4.13 6.71 -9.87
C TYR A 45 4.99 5.67 -10.61
N ASP A 46 5.54 4.70 -9.88
CA ASP A 46 6.45 3.67 -10.36
C ASP A 46 5.76 2.28 -10.46
N LYS A 47 6.57 1.24 -10.69
CA LYS A 47 6.13 -0.17 -10.76
C LYS A 47 5.86 -0.80 -9.40
N PHE A 48 6.28 -0.15 -8.32
CA PHE A 48 6.25 -0.70 -6.97
C PHE A 48 5.01 -0.25 -6.19
N GLY A 49 4.23 0.69 -6.71
CA GLY A 49 3.03 1.23 -6.07
C GLY A 49 1.73 0.96 -6.83
N TYR A 50 0.67 0.69 -6.07
CA TYR A 50 -0.71 0.58 -6.53
C TYR A 50 -1.59 1.44 -5.64
N SER A 51 -2.35 2.37 -6.22
CA SER A 51 -3.14 3.33 -5.43
C SER A 51 -4.49 3.64 -6.02
N ARG A 52 -5.31 4.27 -5.20
CA ARG A 52 -6.54 4.98 -5.61
C ARG A 52 -6.39 6.46 -5.28
N ARG A 53 -6.63 7.32 -6.26
CA ARG A 53 -6.65 8.79 -6.09
C ARG A 53 -7.99 9.26 -5.56
N SER A 54 -8.00 10.20 -4.61
CA SER A 54 -9.23 10.82 -4.08
C SER A 54 -10.06 11.49 -5.15
N ARG A 55 -9.42 12.39 -5.91
CA ARG A 55 -10.06 13.06 -7.04
C ARG A 55 -10.40 12.06 -8.14
N LYS A 56 -11.68 11.99 -8.51
CA LYS A 56 -12.26 11.09 -9.53
C LYS A 56 -12.20 9.59 -9.23
N GLY A 57 -11.68 9.15 -8.07
CA GLY A 57 -11.67 7.73 -7.69
C GLY A 57 -10.90 6.80 -8.65
N THR A 58 -9.90 7.32 -9.36
CA THR A 58 -9.13 6.56 -10.36
C THR A 58 -8.06 5.69 -9.69
N SER A 59 -7.90 4.46 -10.17
CA SER A 59 -6.77 3.59 -9.79
C SER A 59 -5.50 4.02 -10.54
N PHE A 60 -4.34 4.00 -9.87
CA PHE A 60 -3.05 4.47 -10.39
C PHE A 60 -1.94 3.45 -10.16
N HIS A 61 -1.20 3.16 -11.24
CA HIS A 61 0.00 2.33 -11.27
C HIS A 61 0.86 2.74 -12.48
N GLU A 62 2.19 2.77 -12.35
CA GLU A 62 3.11 3.23 -13.41
C GLU A 62 2.72 4.61 -14.01
N SER A 63 2.25 5.52 -13.16
CA SER A 63 1.73 6.85 -13.55
C SER A 63 0.51 6.82 -14.50
N ARG A 64 -0.08 5.65 -14.75
CA ARG A 64 -1.29 5.47 -15.57
C ARG A 64 -2.51 5.40 -14.67
N GLY A 65 -3.50 6.25 -14.96
CA GLY A 65 -4.74 6.33 -14.20
C GLY A 65 -5.90 5.72 -14.97
N ASN A 66 -6.64 4.79 -14.36
CA ASN A 66 -7.85 4.19 -14.93
C ASN A 66 -9.08 4.57 -14.11
N THR A 67 -10.22 4.80 -14.77
CA THR A 67 -11.50 4.98 -14.08
C THR A 67 -11.85 3.68 -13.37
N TYR A 68 -12.17 3.78 -12.08
CA TYR A 68 -12.37 2.59 -11.24
C TYR A 68 -13.54 2.75 -10.28
N SER A 69 -13.66 3.90 -9.62
CA SER A 69 -14.67 4.12 -8.58
C SER A 69 -15.10 5.60 -8.54
N PRO A 70 -16.18 5.92 -7.83
CA PRO A 70 -16.50 7.31 -7.49
C PRO A 70 -15.38 8.00 -6.70
N PRO A 71 -15.30 9.34 -6.73
CA PRO A 71 -14.42 10.09 -5.84
C PRO A 71 -14.77 9.85 -4.37
N TYR A 72 -13.83 10.15 -3.49
CA TYR A 72 -13.99 10.13 -2.04
C TYR A 72 -13.36 11.38 -1.43
N GLY A 73 -13.78 11.73 -0.22
CA GLY A 73 -13.41 12.98 0.43
C GLY A 73 -13.33 12.88 1.95
N GLU A 74 -13.37 14.05 2.59
CA GLU A 74 -13.39 14.19 4.04
C GLU A 74 -14.56 13.40 4.68
N GLY A 75 -14.28 12.75 5.80
CA GLY A 75 -15.23 11.90 6.53
C GLY A 75 -15.36 10.47 6.00
N ASP A 76 -14.91 10.19 4.77
CA ASP A 76 -14.96 8.83 4.23
C ASP A 76 -13.95 7.91 4.93
N VAL A 77 -14.39 6.66 5.13
CA VAL A 77 -13.53 5.55 5.55
C VAL A 77 -13.25 4.67 4.35
N LEU A 78 -11.98 4.49 4.02
CA LEU A 78 -11.54 3.70 2.88
C LEU A 78 -10.93 2.40 3.34
N GLY A 79 -11.34 1.31 2.73
CA GLY A 79 -10.79 -0.02 2.95
C GLY A 79 -9.88 -0.47 1.82
N PHE A 80 -8.83 -1.19 2.16
CA PHE A 80 -7.82 -1.67 1.21
C PHE A 80 -7.57 -3.15 1.47
N LEU A 81 -8.07 -4.00 0.58
CA LEU A 81 -7.84 -5.44 0.62
C LEU A 81 -6.77 -5.81 -0.40
N ILE A 82 -5.82 -6.64 0.01
CA ILE A 82 -4.86 -7.28 -0.88
C ILE A 82 -4.96 -8.80 -0.71
N ILE A 83 -4.97 -9.51 -1.84
CA ILE A 83 -4.98 -10.96 -1.91
C ILE A 83 -3.70 -11.36 -2.63
N LEU A 84 -2.84 -12.06 -1.90
CA LEU A 84 -1.57 -12.57 -2.40
C LEU A 84 -1.62 -14.10 -2.33
N PRO A 85 -1.58 -14.82 -3.46
CA PRO A 85 -1.54 -16.27 -3.46
C PRO A 85 -0.42 -16.82 -2.58
N GLU A 86 -0.68 -17.95 -1.92
CA GLU A 86 0.37 -18.66 -1.21
C GLU A 86 1.31 -19.36 -2.20
N SER A 87 2.60 -19.36 -1.89
CA SER A 87 3.61 -20.07 -2.67
C SER A 87 4.67 -20.61 -1.70
N GLU A 88 5.10 -21.85 -1.92
CA GLU A 88 6.17 -22.48 -1.12
C GLU A 88 7.49 -21.72 -1.20
N ASN A 89 7.68 -20.93 -2.27
CA ASN A 89 8.88 -20.13 -2.49
C ASN A 89 8.89 -18.81 -1.69
N ILE A 90 7.78 -18.43 -1.05
CA ILE A 90 7.69 -17.20 -0.27
C ILE A 90 7.97 -17.53 1.19
N SER A 91 9.18 -17.18 1.65
CA SER A 91 9.55 -17.35 3.05
C SER A 91 8.49 -16.72 3.96
N PRO A 92 8.02 -17.43 5.00
CA PRO A 92 7.02 -16.90 5.89
C PRO A 92 7.55 -15.78 6.78
N ILE A 93 8.87 -15.68 6.91
CA ILE A 93 9.60 -14.82 7.85
C ILE A 93 10.41 -13.81 7.03
N PRO A 94 10.39 -12.52 7.38
CA PRO A 94 11.24 -11.53 6.75
C PRO A 94 12.73 -11.90 6.92
N PRO A 95 13.57 -11.62 5.92
CA PRO A 95 15.00 -11.85 6.03
C PRO A 95 15.55 -11.15 7.28
N THR A 96 16.34 -11.88 8.06
CA THR A 96 16.96 -11.34 9.28
C THR A 96 18.37 -10.88 8.94
N TYR A 97 18.61 -9.58 9.05
CA TYR A 97 19.89 -9.01 8.69
C TYR A 97 20.69 -8.67 9.94
N LYS A 98 21.50 -9.62 10.41
CA LYS A 98 22.35 -9.46 11.62
C LYS A 98 23.74 -8.89 11.31
N ASP A 99 24.06 -8.77 10.04
CA ASP A 99 25.36 -8.41 9.46
C ASP A 99 25.39 -7.00 8.87
N ARG A 100 24.31 -6.23 9.03
CA ARG A 100 24.25 -4.85 8.50
C ARG A 100 25.23 -3.93 9.23
N PRO A 101 25.92 -3.05 8.49
CA PRO A 101 26.82 -2.08 9.08
C PRO A 101 26.07 -1.14 10.03
N LEU A 102 26.66 -0.91 11.20
CA LEU A 102 26.18 0.05 12.18
C LEU A 102 26.84 1.40 11.96
N VAL A 103 26.04 2.44 11.83
CA VAL A 103 26.49 3.83 11.68
C VAL A 103 26.03 4.64 12.88
N LYS A 104 26.94 5.43 13.45
CA LYS A 104 26.63 6.36 14.53
C LYS A 104 26.28 7.73 13.94
N PHE A 105 25.06 8.19 14.16
CA PHE A 105 24.60 9.51 13.74
C PHE A 105 23.89 10.22 14.90
N LYS A 106 24.30 11.46 15.21
CA LYS A 106 23.76 12.26 16.34
C LYS A 106 23.60 11.44 17.63
N SER A 107 24.66 10.72 18.02
CA SER A 107 24.72 9.86 19.22
C SER A 107 23.81 8.63 19.25
N HIS A 108 23.10 8.31 18.16
CA HIS A 108 22.30 7.10 18.03
C HIS A 108 22.93 6.13 17.01
N LEU A 109 22.64 4.84 17.16
CA LEU A 109 23.11 3.78 16.26
C LEU A 109 21.99 3.40 15.28
N TYR A 110 22.34 3.30 14.01
CA TYR A 110 21.43 2.91 12.93
C TYR A 110 22.06 1.79 12.11
N TYR A 111 21.22 0.90 11.59
CA TYR A 111 21.63 0.00 10.52
C TYR A 111 21.53 0.73 9.19
N GLU A 112 22.58 0.63 8.38
CA GLU A 112 22.58 1.11 7.01
C GLU A 112 22.28 -0.04 6.04
N GLU A 113 21.40 0.20 5.08
CA GLU A 113 21.06 -0.69 3.98
C GLU A 113 21.15 0.09 2.67
N LYS A 114 21.64 -0.55 1.61
CA LYS A 114 21.72 0.05 0.28
C LYS A 114 20.54 -0.41 -0.56
N ASP A 115 19.87 0.54 -1.19
CA ASP A 115 18.77 0.25 -2.11
C ASP A 115 19.32 -0.22 -3.47
N ASN A 116 18.92 -1.43 -3.89
CA ASN A 116 19.28 -1.99 -5.19
C ASN A 116 18.09 -1.93 -6.18
N VAL A 117 17.60 -0.72 -6.46
CA VAL A 117 16.38 -0.49 -7.27
C VAL A 117 16.47 -1.12 -8.66
N ALA A 118 17.64 -1.06 -9.32
CA ALA A 118 17.82 -1.61 -10.66
C ALA A 118 17.68 -3.15 -10.70
N GLU A 119 18.20 -3.82 -9.67
CA GLU A 119 18.08 -5.27 -9.52
C GLU A 119 16.64 -5.66 -9.19
N ALA A 120 16.00 -4.93 -8.27
CA ALA A 120 14.59 -5.14 -7.93
C ALA A 120 13.69 -5.04 -9.16
N LEU A 121 13.92 -4.03 -10.02
CA LEU A 121 13.21 -3.86 -11.28
C LEU A 121 13.40 -5.04 -12.24
N LYS A 122 14.58 -5.64 -12.29
CA LYS A 122 14.89 -6.81 -13.12
C LYS A 122 14.20 -8.08 -12.61
N ASN A 123 14.01 -8.18 -11.30
CA ASN A 123 13.41 -9.32 -10.63
C ASN A 123 11.89 -9.19 -10.43
N LEU A 124 11.26 -8.09 -10.89
CA LEU A 124 9.81 -7.93 -10.86
C LEU A 124 9.16 -8.94 -11.79
N ASN A 125 8.37 -9.83 -11.19
CA ASN A 125 7.57 -10.82 -11.89
C ASN A 125 6.12 -10.68 -11.48
N VAL A 126 5.20 -10.82 -12.43
CA VAL A 126 3.77 -10.85 -12.16
C VAL A 126 3.46 -12.05 -11.26
N LEU A 127 2.57 -11.85 -10.27
CA LEU A 127 2.06 -12.90 -9.39
C LEU A 127 0.63 -13.25 -9.79
N PRO A 128 0.40 -14.32 -10.59
CA PRO A 128 -0.92 -14.65 -11.09
C PRO A 128 -1.91 -14.97 -9.98
N GLY A 129 -3.15 -14.46 -10.09
CA GLY A 129 -4.20 -14.66 -9.10
C GLY A 129 -4.17 -13.67 -7.93
N SER A 130 -3.15 -12.81 -7.86
CA SER A 130 -3.12 -11.70 -6.91
C SER A 130 -4.11 -10.60 -7.27
N LYS A 131 -4.67 -9.92 -6.25
CA LYS A 131 -5.70 -8.90 -6.45
C LYS A 131 -5.58 -7.78 -5.41
N ILE A 132 -5.95 -6.56 -5.81
CA ILE A 132 -6.19 -5.43 -4.92
C ILE A 132 -7.63 -4.96 -5.11
N ILE A 133 -8.34 -4.76 -4.01
CA ILE A 133 -9.75 -4.33 -3.97
C ILE A 133 -9.87 -3.15 -3.02
N PHE A 134 -10.57 -2.10 -3.44
CA PHE A 134 -10.80 -0.92 -2.62
C PHE A 134 -12.27 -0.79 -2.22
N PHE A 135 -12.47 -0.20 -1.03
CA PHE A 135 -13.77 0.00 -0.43
C PHE A 135 -13.95 1.47 -0.03
N THR A 136 -15.19 1.94 0.00
CA THR A 136 -15.57 3.22 0.64
C THR A 136 -16.77 2.98 1.54
N ASN A 137 -16.65 3.27 2.83
CA ASN A 137 -17.71 3.10 3.83
C ASN A 137 -18.32 1.69 3.78
N GLY A 138 -17.48 0.67 3.59
CA GLY A 138 -17.86 -0.74 3.44
C GLY A 138 -18.37 -1.17 2.06
N GLN A 139 -18.62 -0.23 1.14
CA GLN A 139 -19.01 -0.55 -0.23
C GLN A 139 -17.78 -1.00 -1.04
N CYS A 140 -17.83 -2.21 -1.60
CA CYS A 140 -16.83 -2.76 -2.51
C CYS A 140 -16.94 -2.12 -3.91
N HIS A 141 -15.81 -1.66 -4.47
CA HIS A 141 -15.74 -1.12 -5.84
C HIS A 141 -15.22 -2.13 -6.88
N GLY A 142 -15.13 -3.41 -6.51
CA GLY A 142 -14.60 -4.47 -7.38
C GLY A 142 -13.08 -4.50 -7.47
N VAL A 143 -12.53 -5.32 -8.35
CA VAL A 143 -11.07 -5.51 -8.47
C VAL A 143 -10.43 -4.29 -9.13
N ALA A 144 -9.54 -3.61 -8.41
CA ALA A 144 -8.79 -2.46 -8.93
C ALA A 144 -7.59 -2.89 -9.77
N PHE A 145 -6.92 -3.94 -9.32
CA PHE A 145 -5.76 -4.53 -9.97
C PHE A 145 -5.81 -6.05 -9.81
N SER A 146 -5.51 -6.76 -10.89
CA SER A 146 -5.27 -8.20 -10.91
C SER A 146 -3.86 -8.47 -11.37
N ASP A 147 -3.30 -9.61 -10.97
CA ASP A 147 -1.98 -10.07 -11.41
C ASP A 147 -0.91 -8.99 -11.17
N ILE A 148 -0.87 -8.46 -9.95
CA ILE A 148 0.13 -7.47 -9.53
C ILE A 148 1.51 -8.12 -9.43
N TYR A 149 2.58 -7.31 -9.40
CA TYR A 149 3.93 -7.85 -9.23
C TYR A 149 4.08 -8.55 -7.87
N GLY A 150 4.81 -9.67 -7.83
CA GLY A 150 5.16 -10.34 -6.58
C GLY A 150 6.09 -9.48 -5.72
N GLY A 151 6.01 -9.65 -4.40
CA GLY A 151 6.84 -8.92 -3.45
C GLY A 151 6.15 -8.71 -2.11
N ALA A 152 6.83 -8.00 -1.22
CA ALA A 152 6.29 -7.55 0.05
C ALA A 152 5.59 -6.20 -0.12
N TYR A 153 4.36 -6.09 0.36
CA TYR A 153 3.53 -4.89 0.25
C TYR A 153 3.25 -4.28 1.61
N TYR A 154 3.35 -2.96 1.67
CA TYR A 154 3.08 -2.15 2.86
C TYR A 154 1.84 -1.29 2.61
N PRO A 155 0.94 -1.14 3.59
CA PRO A 155 -0.01 -0.04 3.62
C PRO A 155 0.72 1.29 3.42
N THR A 156 0.26 2.08 2.46
CA THR A 156 1.03 3.24 1.99
C THR A 156 0.12 4.43 1.70
N LEU A 157 0.54 5.59 2.20
CA LEU A 157 -0.19 6.85 2.14
C LEU A 157 0.64 7.90 1.40
N SER A 158 0.06 8.53 0.40
CA SER A 158 0.62 9.69 -0.27
C SER A 158 -0.32 10.87 -0.15
N LEU A 159 0.15 11.94 0.49
CA LEU A 159 -0.61 13.14 0.77
C LEU A 159 -0.12 14.28 -0.12
N TYR A 160 -1.03 15.15 -0.53
CA TYR A 160 -0.73 16.36 -1.29
C TYR A 160 -1.36 17.57 -0.58
N LYS A 161 -0.53 18.57 -0.30
CA LYS A 161 -0.84 19.71 0.58
C LYS A 161 -1.29 19.23 1.97
N ASN A 162 -2.27 19.91 2.57
CA ASN A 162 -2.65 19.76 3.97
C ASN A 162 -3.71 18.67 4.20
N ALA A 163 -3.72 17.61 3.38
CA ALA A 163 -4.64 16.49 3.61
C ALA A 163 -4.23 15.71 4.86
N THR A 164 -5.20 15.38 5.71
CA THR A 164 -4.98 14.61 6.94
C THR A 164 -5.73 13.28 6.85
N VAL A 165 -5.02 12.19 7.15
CA VAL A 165 -5.58 10.84 7.15
C VAL A 165 -5.13 10.08 8.39
N SER A 166 -6.01 9.25 8.95
CA SER A 166 -5.70 8.35 10.05
C SER A 166 -5.74 6.91 9.56
N ALA A 167 -4.72 6.11 9.85
CA ALA A 167 -4.67 4.70 9.45
C ALA A 167 -5.14 3.79 10.60
N ASN A 168 -5.87 2.74 10.26
CA ASN A 168 -6.34 1.69 11.16
C ASN A 168 -5.98 0.33 10.57
N PHE A 169 -5.03 -0.37 11.19
CA PHE A 169 -4.57 -1.68 10.73
C PHE A 169 -5.35 -2.85 11.37
N GLY A 170 -6.31 -2.54 12.25
CA GLY A 170 -7.13 -3.52 12.96
C GLY A 170 -6.73 -3.70 14.42
N PRO A 171 -7.37 -4.65 15.14
CA PRO A 171 -8.42 -5.54 14.65
C PRO A 171 -9.82 -4.90 14.59
N ALA A 172 -10.02 -3.74 15.22
CA ALA A 172 -11.32 -3.08 15.29
C ALA A 172 -11.54 -2.16 14.06
N PHE A 173 -12.14 -2.71 13.01
CA PHE A 173 -12.48 -1.99 11.78
C PHE A 173 -13.85 -1.32 11.87
N LYS A 174 -14.01 -0.16 11.21
CA LYS A 174 -15.31 0.52 11.10
C LYS A 174 -16.19 -0.19 10.07
N PHE A 175 -15.60 -0.65 8.95
CA PHE A 175 -16.33 -1.28 7.85
C PHE A 175 -15.61 -2.54 7.31
N PRO A 176 -15.54 -3.62 8.10
CA PRO A 176 -14.85 -4.84 7.69
C PRO A 176 -15.49 -5.46 6.42
N PRO A 177 -14.67 -5.98 5.48
CA PRO A 177 -15.17 -6.72 4.32
C PRO A 177 -16.02 -7.92 4.74
N LYS A 178 -17.18 -8.10 4.08
CA LYS A 178 -18.13 -9.18 4.39
C LYS A 178 -17.90 -10.45 3.56
N ASP A 179 -17.42 -10.28 2.33
CA ASP A 179 -17.33 -11.35 1.34
C ASP A 179 -15.95 -12.05 1.35
N TYR A 180 -15.04 -11.65 2.24
CA TYR A 180 -13.67 -12.14 2.28
C TYR A 180 -13.28 -12.54 3.71
N SER A 181 -12.57 -13.66 3.84
CA SER A 181 -11.83 -13.98 5.07
C SER A 181 -10.47 -13.28 5.01
N PHE A 182 -10.18 -12.40 5.98
CA PHE A 182 -8.99 -11.55 5.96
C PHE A 182 -8.33 -11.45 7.34
N ARG A 183 -7.10 -10.92 7.35
CA ARG A 183 -6.38 -10.49 8.56
C ARG A 183 -6.15 -8.97 8.52
N GLY A 184 -6.16 -8.32 9.68
CA GLY A 184 -5.65 -6.96 9.80
C GLY A 184 -4.14 -6.94 9.61
N VAL A 185 -3.59 -5.89 9.01
CA VAL A 185 -2.15 -5.74 8.76
C VAL A 185 -1.36 -5.54 10.05
#